data_AF-A0AAD4WS36-F1
#
_entry.id   AF-A0AAD4WS36-F1
#
_cell.length_a   1.000
_cell.length_b   1.000
_cell.length_c   1.000
_cell.angle_alpha   90.00
_cell.angle_beta   90.00
_cell.angle_gamma   90.00
#
_symmetry.space_group_name_H-M   'P 1'
#
loop_
_entity.id
_entity.type
_entity.pdbx_description
1 polymer ?
#
loop_
_entity_poly.entity_id
_entity_poly.type
_entity_poly.pdbx_seq_one_letter_code
_entity_poly.pdbx_strand_id
1 'polypeptide(L)'
;MLRCGQRNIIFLLNNGGYMTEEQFHFGPYNVIKNWNYAALVDAIHNGEGKCWTTKVDCEEELVEAIKTATEDKEECLCFIEVVLHRDDTSKELIQFACRLAARSRRQNP
;
A
#
# COMPACT_ATOMS: atom_id res chain seq x y z
N MET A 1 0.59 -13.03 12.05
CA MET A 1 -0.81 -12.90 11.60
C MET A 1 -1.32 -14.22 11.05
N LEU A 2 -0.83 -14.67 9.87
CA LEU A 2 -1.21 -15.96 9.26
C LEU A 2 -1.09 -17.16 10.21
N ARG A 3 0.09 -17.38 10.80
CA ARG A 3 0.33 -18.46 11.79
C ARG A 3 -0.63 -18.43 13.00
N CYS A 4 -1.13 -17.25 13.36
CA CYS A 4 -2.00 -17.07 14.52
C CYS A 4 -3.49 -17.12 14.17
N GLY A 5 -3.85 -17.43 12.90
CA GLY A 5 -5.24 -17.48 12.45
C GLY A 5 -5.97 -16.13 12.47
N GLN A 6 -5.24 -15.02 12.39
CA GLN A 6 -5.84 -13.69 12.32
C GLN A 6 -6.52 -13.46 10.96
N ARG A 7 -7.67 -12.79 10.96
CA ARG A 7 -8.56 -12.60 9.79
C ARG A 7 -8.55 -11.15 9.32
N ASN A 8 -7.35 -10.57 9.25
CA ASN A 8 -7.22 -9.15 8.96
C ASN A 8 -7.35 -8.91 7.46
N ILE A 9 -7.93 -7.77 7.09
CA ILE A 9 -7.89 -7.25 5.72
C ILE A 9 -6.73 -6.26 5.65
N ILE A 10 -5.75 -6.54 4.80
CA ILE A 10 -4.55 -5.72 4.61
C ILE A 10 -4.64 -5.08 3.23
N PHE A 11 -4.59 -3.74 3.19
CA PHE A 11 -4.43 -2.98 1.96
C PHE A 11 -2.96 -2.57 1.84
N LEU A 12 -2.27 -3.11 0.83
CA LEU A 12 -0.95 -2.63 0.45
C LEU A 12 -1.12 -1.61 -0.67
N LEU A 13 -0.82 -0.35 -0.40
CA LEU A 13 -0.82 0.71 -1.41
C LEU A 13 0.49 0.64 -2.21
N ASN A 14 0.44 0.02 -3.39
CA ASN A 14 1.57 -0.09 -4.29
C ASN A 14 1.61 1.09 -5.26
N ASN A 15 2.29 2.16 -4.84
CA ASN A 15 2.53 3.37 -5.64
C ASN A 15 3.98 3.47 -6.17
N GLY A 16 4.75 2.38 -6.09
CA GLY A 16 6.05 2.22 -6.74
C GLY A 16 7.26 2.86 -6.03
N GLY A 17 7.13 3.37 -4.80
CA GLY A 17 8.25 3.98 -4.10
C GLY A 17 7.91 4.69 -2.80
N TYR A 18 8.85 5.50 -2.31
CA TYR A 18 8.67 6.35 -1.14
C TYR A 18 8.04 7.69 -1.53
N MET A 19 6.75 7.65 -1.86
CA MET A 19 6.06 8.78 -2.48
C MET A 19 5.86 9.94 -1.52
N THR A 20 5.70 9.63 -0.23
CA THR A 20 5.71 10.63 0.83
C THR A 20 7.02 11.40 0.84
N GLU A 21 8.16 10.71 0.82
CA GLU A 21 9.48 11.36 0.83
C GLU A 21 9.75 12.13 -0.46
N GLU A 22 9.27 11.65 -1.61
CA GLU A 22 9.37 12.37 -2.88
C GLU A 22 8.70 13.76 -2.81
N GLN A 23 7.65 13.94 -1.99
CA GLN A 23 7.04 15.26 -1.75
C GLN A 23 7.91 16.20 -0.90
N PHE A 24 8.81 15.65 -0.07
CA PHE A 24 9.70 16.43 0.80
C PHE A 24 11.07 16.68 0.18
N HIS A 25 11.65 15.65 -0.43
CA HIS A 25 12.98 15.68 -0.99
C HIS A 25 13.10 14.69 -2.15
N PHE A 26 13.16 15.24 -3.36
CA PHE A 26 13.31 14.46 -4.59
C PHE A 26 14.68 13.77 -4.63
N GLY A 27 14.69 12.48 -4.95
CA GLY A 27 15.95 11.78 -5.16
C GLY A 27 15.81 10.33 -5.62
N PRO A 28 16.87 9.77 -6.23
CA PRO A 28 16.84 8.40 -6.76
C PRO A 28 16.67 7.35 -5.66
N TYR A 29 16.93 7.69 -4.40
CA TYR A 29 16.74 6.81 -3.24
C TYR A 29 15.26 6.55 -2.92
N ASN A 30 14.31 7.28 -3.51
CA ASN A 30 12.87 7.05 -3.34
C ASN A 30 12.33 5.95 -4.27
N VAL A 31 13.14 5.51 -5.24
CA VAL A 31 12.79 4.42 -6.16
C VAL A 31 13.18 3.09 -5.55
N ILE A 32 12.18 2.23 -5.34
CA ILE A 32 12.39 0.88 -4.78
C ILE A 32 12.16 -0.19 -5.85
N LYS A 33 12.79 -1.35 -5.67
CA LYS A 33 12.50 -2.49 -6.54
C LYS A 33 11.10 -3.00 -6.26
N ASN A 34 10.19 -2.88 -7.23
CA ASN A 34 8.84 -3.44 -7.11
C ASN A 34 8.88 -4.97 -7.00
N TRP A 35 8.08 -5.50 -6.08
CA TRP A 35 7.88 -6.93 -5.87
C TRP A 35 6.52 -7.36 -6.41
N ASN A 36 6.31 -8.67 -6.52
CA ASN A 36 4.96 -9.22 -6.58
C ASN A 36 4.54 -9.49 -5.12
N TYR A 37 3.80 -8.55 -4.52
CA TYR A 37 3.50 -8.61 -3.09
C TYR A 37 2.44 -9.66 -2.78
N ALA A 38 1.44 -9.83 -3.65
CA ALA A 38 0.49 -10.94 -3.57
C ALA A 38 1.22 -12.29 -3.55
N ALA A 39 2.14 -12.54 -4.50
CA ALA A 39 2.89 -13.79 -4.56
C ALA A 39 3.84 -13.99 -3.35
N LEU A 40 4.35 -12.91 -2.75
CA LEU A 40 5.10 -13.03 -1.49
C LEU A 40 4.20 -13.58 -0.37
N VAL A 41 2.98 -13.07 -0.26
CA VAL A 41 2.03 -13.51 0.76
C VAL A 41 1.58 -14.95 0.50
N ASP A 42 1.36 -15.34 -0.76
CA ASP A 42 1.11 -16.73 -1.15
C ASP A 42 2.27 -17.66 -0.76
N ALA A 43 3.50 -17.23 -0.97
CA ALA A 43 4.68 -18.00 -0.57
C ALA A 43 4.77 -18.17 0.96
N ILE A 44 4.40 -17.14 1.73
CA ILE A 44 4.33 -17.22 3.21
C ILE A 44 3.18 -18.14 3.66
N HIS A 45 2.05 -18.12 2.95
CA HIS A 45 0.92 -19.01 3.22
C HIS A 45 1.34 -20.48 3.06
N ASN A 46 2.20 -20.81 2.09
CA ASN A 46 2.78 -22.14 1.92
C ASN A 46 1.72 -23.29 1.90
N GLY A 47 0.51 -23.00 1.42
CA GLY A 47 -0.62 -23.93 1.44
C GLY A 47 -1.17 -24.27 2.83
N GLU A 48 -0.64 -23.67 3.89
CA GLU A 48 -1.03 -23.90 5.28
C GLU A 48 -1.76 -22.67 5.86
N GLY A 49 -3.02 -22.84 6.24
CA GLY A 49 -3.86 -21.78 6.82
C GLY A 49 -4.94 -21.25 5.87
N LYS A 50 -5.48 -20.08 6.19
CA LYS A 50 -6.55 -19.42 5.42
C LYS A 50 -6.06 -18.05 4.98
N CYS A 51 -5.60 -17.96 3.73
CA CYS A 51 -5.16 -16.71 3.11
C CYS A 51 -5.84 -16.53 1.77
N TRP A 52 -6.19 -15.29 1.47
CA TRP A 52 -6.64 -14.87 0.16
C TRP A 52 -5.89 -13.61 -0.23
N THR A 53 -5.28 -13.63 -1.41
CA THR A 53 -4.58 -12.48 -1.97
C THR A 53 -5.26 -12.06 -3.26
N THR A 54 -5.31 -10.76 -3.51
CA THR A 54 -5.69 -10.22 -4.81
C THR A 54 -4.87 -8.98 -5.12
N LYS A 55 -4.77 -8.66 -6.40
CA LYS A 55 -4.20 -7.42 -6.91
C LYS A 55 -5.30 -6.68 -7.67
N VAL A 56 -5.43 -5.40 -7.40
CA VAL A 56 -6.44 -4.53 -8.01
C VAL A 56 -5.76 -3.30 -8.61
N ASP A 57 -6.22 -2.92 -9.80
CA ASP A 57 -5.69 -1.81 -10.59
C ASP A 57 -6.77 -0.72 -10.84
N CYS A 58 -8.04 -0.96 -10.47
CA CYS A 58 -9.12 0.03 -10.56
C CYS A 58 -10.12 0.01 -9.38
N GLU A 59 -11.03 0.99 -9.35
CA GLU A 59 -12.02 1.16 -8.29
C GLU A 59 -12.99 -0.02 -8.22
N GLU A 60 -13.49 -0.48 -9.38
CA GLU A 60 -14.46 -1.57 -9.46
C GLU A 60 -13.88 -2.87 -8.88
N GLU A 61 -12.62 -3.17 -9.22
CA GLU A 61 -11.90 -4.32 -8.67
C GLU A 61 -11.67 -4.19 -7.17
N LEU A 62 -11.38 -2.98 -6.67
CA LEU A 62 -11.22 -2.74 -5.24
C LEU A 62 -12.53 -2.94 -4.47
N VAL A 63 -13.65 -2.44 -5.02
CA VAL A 63 -14.99 -2.64 -4.43
C VAL A 63 -15.33 -4.13 -4.37
N GLU A 64 -15.09 -4.87 -5.45
CA GLU A 64 -15.31 -6.32 -5.50
C GLU A 64 -14.38 -7.05 -4.52
N ALA A 65 -13.11 -6.67 -4.45
CA ALA A 65 -12.14 -7.26 -3.54
C ALA A 65 -12.51 -7.06 -2.06
N ILE A 66 -12.99 -5.87 -1.70
CA ILE A 66 -13.48 -5.58 -0.36
C ILE A 66 -14.69 -6.46 -0.05
N LYS A 67 -15.65 -6.55 -0.97
CA LYS A 67 -16.83 -7.40 -0.82
C LYS A 67 -16.43 -8.86 -0.59
N THR A 68 -15.58 -9.42 -1.44
CA THR A 68 -15.06 -10.79 -1.30
C THR A 68 -14.34 -10.99 0.04
N ALA A 69 -13.54 -10.02 0.48
CA ALA A 69 -12.84 -10.07 1.77
C ALA A 69 -13.80 -10.06 2.98
N THR A 70 -14.92 -9.33 2.89
CA THR A 70 -15.91 -9.22 3.97
C THR A 70 -16.98 -10.32 3.94
N GLU A 71 -17.17 -10.99 2.81
CA GLU A 71 -18.18 -12.04 2.62
C GLU A 71 -17.49 -13.41 2.44
N ASP A 72 -17.19 -13.79 1.20
CA ASP A 72 -16.70 -15.14 0.83
C ASP A 72 -15.41 -15.58 1.55
N LYS A 73 -14.58 -14.61 1.96
CA LYS A 73 -13.27 -14.82 2.58
C LYS A 73 -13.18 -14.28 4.01
N GLU A 74 -14.32 -14.06 4.68
CA GLU A 74 -14.37 -13.52 6.06
C GLU A 74 -13.54 -14.32 7.09
N GLU A 75 -13.31 -15.61 6.83
CA GLU A 75 -12.52 -16.49 7.69
C GLU A 75 -11.02 -16.51 7.37
N CYS A 76 -10.58 -15.76 6.35
CA CYS A 76 -9.20 -15.71 5.88
C CYS A 76 -8.51 -14.40 6.29
N LEU A 77 -7.18 -14.44 6.36
CA LEU A 77 -6.41 -13.22 6.18
C LEU A 77 -6.52 -12.79 4.71
N CYS A 78 -6.99 -11.57 4.47
CA CYS A 78 -7.17 -11.02 3.14
C CYS A 78 -6.07 -9.99 2.87
N PHE A 79 -5.35 -10.16 1.76
CA PHE A 79 -4.29 -9.25 1.34
C PHE A 79 -4.62 -8.67 -0.03
N ILE A 80 -4.81 -7.36 -0.09
CA ILE A 80 -5.23 -6.64 -1.29
C ILE A 80 -4.09 -5.70 -1.67
N GLU A 81 -3.39 -6.04 -2.76
CA GLU A 81 -2.41 -5.14 -3.38
C GLU A 81 -3.17 -4.14 -4.25
N VAL A 82 -3.21 -2.88 -3.83
CA VAL A 82 -3.87 -1.78 -4.54
C VAL A 82 -2.83 -1.01 -5.33
N VAL A 83 -2.88 -1.10 -6.65
CA VAL A 83 -1.99 -0.35 -7.52
C VAL A 83 -2.49 1.08 -7.65
N LEU A 84 -1.59 2.03 -7.41
CA LEU A 84 -1.88 3.44 -7.49
C LEU A 84 -0.89 4.13 -8.43
N HIS A 85 -1.33 5.23 -9.01
CA HIS A 85 -0.42 6.10 -9.73
C HIS A 85 0.57 6.75 -8.76
N ARG A 86 1.79 7.02 -9.24
CA ARG A 86 2.87 7.58 -8.41
C ARG A 86 2.51 8.94 -7.79
N ASP A 87 1.77 9.75 -8.54
CA ASP A 87 1.35 11.09 -8.13
C ASP A 87 -0.03 11.12 -7.44
N ASP A 88 -0.67 9.97 -7.24
CA ASP A 88 -1.94 9.88 -6.53
C ASP A 88 -1.72 9.98 -5.02
N THR A 89 -1.77 11.21 -4.51
CA THR A 89 -1.55 11.53 -3.11
C THR A 89 -2.58 12.54 -2.61
N SER A 90 -2.82 12.53 -1.29
CA SER A 90 -3.75 13.46 -0.66
C SER A 90 -3.28 14.91 -0.76
N LYS A 91 -4.23 15.83 -0.88
CA LYS A 91 -3.97 17.29 -0.89
C LYS A 91 -3.35 17.75 0.42
N GLU A 92 -3.71 17.08 1.51
CA GLU A 92 -3.23 17.33 2.86
C GLU A 92 -1.72 17.06 2.96
N LEU A 93 -1.23 15.98 2.34
CA LEU A 93 0.19 15.67 2.32
C LEU A 93 0.99 16.73 1.56
N ILE A 94 0.50 17.13 0.38
CA ILE A 94 1.13 18.20 -0.42
C ILE A 94 1.20 19.51 0.38
N GLN A 95 0.09 19.91 1.01
CA GLN A 95 0.04 21.13 1.82
C GLN A 95 0.96 21.06 3.05
N PHE A 96 1.08 19.88 3.66
CA PHE A 96 1.98 19.66 4.79
C PHE A 96 3.46 19.75 4.34
N ALA A 97 3.82 19.12 3.23
CA ALA A 97 5.15 19.20 2.63
C ALA A 97 5.54 20.65 2.27
N CYS A 98 4.66 21.39 1.61
CA CYS A 98 4.86 22.81 1.30
C CYS A 98 5.13 23.65 2.56
N ARG A 99 4.37 23.42 3.64
CA ARG A 99 4.55 24.15 4.91
C ARG A 99 5.89 23.85 5.58
N LEU A 100 6.34 22.59 5.53
CA LEU A 100 7.64 22.20 6.06
C LEU A 100 8.80 22.76 5.22
N ALA A 101 8.71 22.69 3.90
CA ALA A 101 9.72 23.26 3.00
C ALA A 101 9.87 24.78 3.16
N ALA A 102 8.77 25.51 3.37
CA ALA A 102 8.80 26.95 3.63
C ALA A 102 9.48 27.30 4.97
N ARG A 103 9.36 26.43 5.99
CA ARG A 103 10.03 26.60 7.29
C ARG A 103 11.51 26.31 7.21
N SER A 104 11.92 25.23 6.55
CA SER A 104 13.33 24.86 6.40
C SER A 104 14.14 25.95 5.69
N ARG A 105 13.60 26.56 4.62
CA ARG A 105 14.26 27.67 3.90
C ARG A 105 14.46 28.94 4.72
N ARG A 106 13.69 29.15 5.79
CA ARG A 106 13.86 30.31 6.69
C ARG A 106 14.98 30.12 7.72
N GLN A 107 15.49 28.90 7.89
CA GLN A 107 16.49 28.56 8.91
C GLN A 107 17.90 28.37 8.34
N ASN A 108 18.06 28.27 7.02
CA ASN A 108 19.38 28.34 6.39
C ASN A 108 19.73 29.82 6.12
N PRO A 109 20.83 30.36 6.68
CA PRO A 109 21.31 31.71 6.37
C PRO A 109 21.75 31.85 4.91
#